data_AF-A0A532UGS2-F1
#
_entry.id   AF-A0A532UGS2-F1
#
_cell.length_a   1.000
_cell.length_b   1.000
_cell.length_c   1.000
_cell.angle_alpha   90.00
_cell.angle_beta   90.00
_cell.angle_gamma   90.00
#
_symmetry.space_group_name_H-M   'P 1'
#
loop_
_entity.id
_entity.type
_entity.pdbx_description
1 polymer ?
#
loop_
_entity_poly.entity_id
_entity_poly.type
_entity_poly.pdbx_seq_one_letter_code
_entity_poly.pdbx_strand_id
1 'polypeptide(L)' 'MAERMRKDQAHRLVDKMADDSTWDDLIDEIYVRQVVDQGLADSEAGRTMDVSDVRSKYGLTE' A
#
# COMPACT_ATOMS: atom_id res chain seq x y z
N MET A 1 10.20 -7.48 9.28
CA MET A 1 10.74 -8.63 8.52
C MET A 1 10.47 -8.37 7.06
N ALA A 2 11.44 -8.48 6.16
CA ALA A 2 11.17 -8.28 4.73
C ALA A 2 10.26 -9.40 4.24
N GLU A 3 9.09 -9.04 3.69
CA GLU A 3 8.22 -10.01 3.05
C GLU A 3 8.96 -10.64 1.86
N ARG A 4 8.89 -11.97 1.75
CA ARG A 4 9.60 -12.69 0.69
C ARG A 4 8.82 -12.52 -0.62
N MET A 5 9.40 -11.78 -1.56
CA MET A 5 8.82 -11.59 -2.89
C MET A 5 8.63 -12.93 -3.61
N ARG A 6 7.42 -13.14 -4.15
CA ARG A 6 7.08 -14.27 -5.03
C ARG A 6 7.32 -13.87 -6.48
N LYS A 7 8.17 -14.61 -7.22
CA LYS A 7 8.55 -14.25 -8.60
C LYS A 7 7.34 -14.02 -9.51
N ASP A 8 6.33 -14.88 -9.46
CA ASP A 8 5.13 -14.74 -10.29
C ASP A 8 4.36 -13.44 -10.03
N GLN A 9 4.44 -12.91 -8.81
CA GLN A 9 3.81 -11.65 -8.44
C GLN A 9 4.56 -10.46 -9.02
N ALA A 10 5.90 -10.51 -9.03
CA ALA A 10 6.72 -9.51 -9.70
C ALA A 10 6.52 -9.54 -11.22
N HIS A 11 6.45 -10.72 -11.83
CA HIS A 11 6.12 -10.87 -13.25
C HIS A 11 4.76 -10.25 -13.58
N ARG A 12 3.70 -10.61 -12.85
CA ARG A 12 2.37 -10.02 -13.06
C ARG A 12 2.31 -8.50 -12.85
N LEU A 13 3.23 -7.93 -12.06
CA LEU A 13 3.32 -6.49 -11.90
C LEU A 13 3.88 -5.87 -13.18
N VAL A 14 5.05 -6.34 -13.61
CA VAL A 14 5.74 -5.86 -14.82
C VAL A 14 4.90 -6.10 -16.08
N ASP A 15 4.24 -7.24 -16.20
CA ASP A 15 3.40 -7.59 -17.36
C ASP A 15 2.20 -6.65 -17.57
N LYS A 16 1.82 -5.87 -16.55
CA LYS A 16 0.71 -4.91 -16.60
C LYS A 16 1.18 -3.48 -16.85
N MET A 17 2.48 -3.23 -16.77
CA MET A 17 3.05 -1.91 -17.01
C MET A 17 3.03 -1.58 -18.50
N ALA A 18 3.05 -0.30 -18.84
CA ALA A 18 3.22 0.13 -20.22
C ALA A 18 4.63 -0.23 -20.73
N ASP A 19 4.79 -0.50 -22.02
CA ASP A 19 6.08 -0.88 -22.63
C ASP A 19 7.17 0.19 -22.46
N ASP A 20 6.78 1.45 -22.30
CA ASP A 20 7.66 2.61 -22.08
C ASP A 20 7.80 3.01 -20.61
N SER A 21 7.27 2.20 -19.68
CA SER A 21 7.38 2.47 -18.24
C SER A 21 8.84 2.52 -17.81
N THR A 22 9.14 3.45 -16.92
CA THR A 22 10.47 3.66 -16.37
C THR A 22 10.70 2.85 -15.11
N TRP A 23 11.95 2.87 -14.62
CA TRP A 23 12.27 2.30 -13.31
C TRP A 23 11.57 3.03 -12.16
N ASP A 24 11.34 4.34 -12.31
CA ASP A 24 10.64 5.14 -11.30
C ASP A 24 9.17 4.68 -11.19
N ASP A 25 8.50 4.43 -12.32
CA ASP A 25 7.13 3.91 -12.35
C ASP A 25 7.04 2.53 -11.67
N LEU A 26 8.03 1.66 -11.87
CA LEU A 26 8.07 0.35 -11.21
C LEU A 26 8.26 0.49 -9.69
N ILE A 27 9.11 1.43 -9.25
CA ILE A 27 9.36 1.68 -7.83
C ILE A 27 8.09 2.21 -7.16
N ASP A 28 7.40 3.14 -7.81
CA ASP A 28 6.14 3.70 -7.31
C ASP A 28 5.07 2.62 -7.15
N GLU A 29 4.90 1.75 -8.14
CA GLU A 29 3.98 0.60 -8.05
C GLU A 29 4.32 -0.37 -6.90
N ILE A 30 5.61 -0.66 -6.70
CA ILE A 30 6.07 -1.47 -5.57
C ILE A 30 5.73 -0.79 -4.24
N TYR A 31 5.92 0.51 -4.14
CA TYR A 31 5.63 1.27 -2.93
C TYR A 31 4.12 1.29 -2.62
N VAL A 32 3.28 1.56 -3.63
CA VAL A 32 1.81 1.53 -3.48
C VAL A 32 1.37 0.16 -2.96
N ARG A 33 1.89 -0.91 -3.56
CA ARG A 33 1.59 -2.27 -3.10
C ARG A 33 1.96 -2.47 -1.63
N GLN A 34 3.17 -2.08 -1.23
CA GLN A 34 3.64 -2.24 0.15
C GLN A 34 2.74 -1.51 1.15
N VAL A 35 2.34 -0.28 0.83
CA VAL A 35 1.46 0.51 1.70
C VAL A 35 0.07 -0.11 1.81
N VAL A 36 -0.48 -0.66 0.72
CA VAL A 36 -1.76 -1.38 0.73
C VAL A 36 -1.67 -2.65 1.56
N ASP A 37 -0.67 -3.49 1.33
CA ASP A 37 -0.49 -4.76 2.05
C ASP A 37 -0.27 -4.49 3.55
N GLN A 38 0.47 -3.44 3.90
CA GLN A 38 0.63 -3.00 5.29
C GLN A 38 -0.68 -2.48 5.89
N GLY A 39 -1.43 -1.63 5.17
CA GLY A 39 -2.71 -1.11 5.63
C GLY A 39 -3.76 -2.20 5.86
N LEU A 40 -3.79 -3.21 4.99
CA LEU A 40 -4.64 -4.39 5.17
C LEU A 40 -4.24 -5.17 6.43
N ALA A 41 -2.95 -5.42 6.64
CA ALA A 41 -2.46 -6.10 7.83
C ALA A 41 -2.69 -5.29 9.13
N ASP A 42 -2.66 -3.95 9.06
CA ASP A 42 -3.03 -3.07 10.17
C ASP A 42 -4.53 -3.18 10.47
N SER A 43 -5.38 -3.18 9.45
CA SER A 43 -6.83 -3.36 9.59
C SER A 43 -7.19 -4.71 10.19
N GLU A 44 -6.61 -5.81 9.69
CA GLU A 44 -6.84 -7.16 10.19
C GLU A 44 -6.41 -7.32 11.66
N ALA A 45 -5.33 -6.63 12.05
CA ALA A 45 -4.83 -6.64 13.42
C ALA A 45 -5.53 -5.62 14.34
N GLY A 46 -6.54 -4.89 13.85
CA GLY A 46 -7.24 -3.88 14.64
C GLY A 46 -6.39 -2.65 14.99
N ARG A 47 -5.29 -2.39 14.27
CA ARG A 47 -4.47 -1.18 14.41
C ARG A 47 -5.11 -0.01 13.66
N THR A 48 -6.37 0.25 13.97
CA THR A 48 -7.19 1.31 13.37
C THR A 48 -7.49 2.40 14.39
N MET A 49 -8.04 3.52 13.94
CA MET A 49 -8.48 4.63 14.79
C MET A 49 -9.96 4.89 14.51
N ASP A 50 -10.74 5.15 15.55
CA ASP A 50 -12.15 5.50 15.38
C ASP A 50 -12.28 6.83 14.61
N VAL A 51 -13.33 6.96 13.81
CA VAL A 51 -13.56 8.16 13.00
C VAL A 51 -13.69 9.40 13.88
N SER A 52 -14.31 9.29 15.07
CA SER A 52 -14.45 10.40 16.02
C SER A 52 -13.08 10.89 16.52
N ASP A 53 -12.17 9.96 16.84
CA ASP A 53 -10.79 10.26 17.26
C ASP A 53 -9.99 10.93 16.13
N VAL A 54 -10.11 10.44 14.89
CA VAL A 54 -9.45 11.04 13.72
C VAL A 54 -9.94 12.47 13.50
N ARG A 55 -11.26 12.70 13.56
CA ARG A 55 -11.84 14.04 13.37
C ARG A 55 -11.40 15.01 14.46
N SER A 56 -11.42 14.56 15.71
CA SER A 56 -10.92 15.33 16.86
C SER A 56 -9.46 15.74 16.68
N LYS A 57 -8.59 14.80 16.26
CA LYS A 57 -7.17 15.06 15.98
C LYS A 57 -6.93 16.16 14.94
N TYR A 58 -7.81 16.29 13.95
CA TYR A 58 -7.70 17.29 12.88
C TYR A 58 -8.63 18.51 13.06
N GLY A 59 -9.29 18.65 14.22
CA GLY A 59 -10.17 19.78 14.50
C GLY A 59 -11.44 19.83 13.66
N LEU A 60 -11.88 18.69 13.12
CA LEU A 60 -13.08 18.57 12.31
C LEU A 60 -14.28 18.30 13.23
N THR A 61 -15.27 19.19 13.27
CA THR A 61 -16.56 18.95 13.96
C THR A 61 -17.35 17.83 13.28
N GLU A 62 -18.15 17.07 14.05
CA GLU A 62 -18.96 15.94 13.57
C GLU A 62 -19.90 16.29 12.41
#